data_AF-A0A6N7APS9-F1
#
_entry.id   AF-A0A6N7APS9-F1
#
_cell.length_a   1.000
_cell.length_b   1.000
_cell.length_c   1.000
_cell.angle_alpha   90.00
_cell.angle_beta   90.00
_cell.angle_gamma   90.00
#
_symmetry.space_group_name_H-M   'P 1'
#
loop_
_entity.id
_entity.type
_entity.pdbx_description
1 polymer ?
#
loop_
_entity_poly.entity_id
_entity_poly.type
_entity_poly.pdbx_seq_one_letter_code
_entity_poly.pdbx_strand_id
1 'polypeptide(L)'
;MSLEDFISTIIFVALVIGITFLGYRVTRFEYITEEKYLIMKWYFLGLLPIKSKINLDSIIEVQEINPSQLLTALLKSKPWPIFWGKFSHRLVLIKKKGFFGTVLISPANPKTFAEVLRTMIDKHRKRETEKGTVLLKEKNDATERHK
;
A
#
# COMPACT_ATOMS: atom_id res chain seq x y z
N MET A 1 24.41 -39.30 -5.07
CA MET A 1 23.10 -38.96 -5.65
C MET A 1 23.04 -39.57 -7.04
N SER A 2 21.99 -40.30 -7.38
CA SER A 2 21.89 -40.92 -8.72
C SER A 2 21.53 -39.86 -9.77
N LEU A 3 21.77 -40.17 -11.05
CA LEU A 3 21.38 -39.28 -12.16
C LEU A 3 19.86 -39.06 -12.19
N GLU A 4 19.09 -40.09 -11.84
CA GLU A 4 17.64 -40.04 -11.74
C GLU A 4 17.20 -39.08 -10.62
N ASP A 5 17.80 -39.16 -9.43
CA ASP A 5 17.51 -38.24 -8.32
C ASP A 5 17.81 -36.77 -8.68
N PHE A 6 18.89 -36.53 -9.42
CA PHE A 6 19.28 -35.19 -9.88
C PHE A 6 18.25 -34.62 -10.87
N ILE A 7 17.83 -35.42 -11.85
CA ILE A 7 16.83 -35.01 -12.86
C ILE A 7 15.48 -34.75 -12.19
N SER A 8 15.02 -35.65 -11.31
CA SER A 8 13.78 -35.48 -10.56
C SER A 8 13.79 -34.22 -9.69
N THR A 9 14.92 -33.89 -9.07
CA THR A 9 15.08 -32.65 -8.30
C THR A 9 14.96 -31.41 -9.18
N ILE A 10 15.61 -31.38 -10.35
CA ILE A 10 15.52 -30.25 -11.28
C ILE A 10 14.09 -30.04 -11.78
N ILE A 11 13.40 -31.12 -12.16
CA ILE A 11 12.01 -31.06 -12.62
C ILE A 11 11.11 -30.51 -11.52
N PHE A 12 11.26 -31.00 -10.28
CA PHE A 12 10.48 -30.51 -9.15
C PHE A 12 10.72 -29.02 -8.87
N VAL A 13 11.99 -28.58 -8.86
CA VAL A 13 12.34 -27.16 -8.67
C VAL A 13 11.76 -26.30 -9.80
N ALA A 14 11.88 -26.73 -11.06
CA ALA A 14 11.31 -26.03 -12.20
C ALA A 14 9.78 -25.95 -12.12
N LEU A 15 9.11 -27.01 -11.64
CA LEU A 15 7.67 -27.04 -11.45
C LEU A 15 7.23 -26.04 -10.36
N VAL A 16 7.91 -26.02 -9.22
CA VAL A 16 7.63 -25.09 -8.11
C VAL A 16 7.85 -23.64 -8.54
N ILE A 17 8.96 -23.35 -9.22
CA ILE A 17 9.23 -22.01 -9.79
C ILE A 17 8.16 -21.65 -10.81
N GLY A 18 7.79 -22.58 -11.70
CA GLY A 18 6.77 -22.39 -12.72
C GLY A 18 5.40 -22.06 -12.13
N ILE A 19 4.93 -22.81 -11.14
CA ILE A 19 3.66 -22.56 -10.44
C ILE A 19 3.70 -21.21 -9.71
N THR A 20 4.80 -20.91 -9.03
CA THR A 20 4.97 -19.65 -8.30
C THR A 20 4.98 -18.46 -9.26
N PHE A 21 5.69 -18.57 -10.38
CA PHE A 21 5.77 -17.55 -11.42
C PHE A 21 4.41 -17.37 -12.14
N LEU A 22 3.72 -18.46 -12.42
CA LEU A 22 2.38 -18.42 -13.03
C LEU A 22 1.39 -17.74 -12.09
N GLY A 23 1.36 -18.14 -10.81
CA GLY A 23 0.57 -17.48 -9.76
C GLY A 23 0.84 -15.98 -9.66
N TYR A 24 2.12 -15.60 -9.74
CA TYR A 24 2.53 -14.20 -9.78
C TYR A 24 2.05 -13.48 -11.04
N ARG A 25 2.13 -14.10 -12.22
CA ARG A 25 1.66 -13.52 -13.49
C ARG A 25 0.15 -13.28 -13.49
N VAL A 26 -0.64 -14.25 -13.01
CA VAL A 26 -2.11 -14.19 -13.04
C VAL A 26 -2.73 -13.38 -11.91
N THR A 27 -1.96 -13.03 -10.88
CA THR A 27 -2.43 -12.10 -9.85
C THR A 27 -2.61 -10.72 -10.48
N ARG A 28 -3.65 -9.96 -10.17
CA ARG A 28 -3.80 -8.56 -10.57
C ARG A 28 -3.90 -7.72 -9.32
N PHE A 29 -3.15 -6.62 -9.31
CA PHE A 29 -3.13 -5.67 -8.21
C PHE A 29 -3.77 -4.37 -8.67
N GLU A 30 -4.79 -3.92 -7.95
CA GLU A 30 -5.47 -2.64 -8.18
C GLU A 30 -5.52 -1.84 -6.90
N TYR A 31 -5.55 -0.51 -7.03
CA TYR A 31 -5.84 0.38 -5.93
C TYR A 31 -7.02 1.26 -6.30
N ILE A 32 -7.90 1.49 -5.33
CA ILE A 32 -9.05 2.38 -5.43
C ILE A 32 -8.95 3.33 -4.27
N THR A 33 -9.23 4.59 -4.55
CA THR A 33 -9.13 5.65 -3.56
C THR A 33 -10.51 6.21 -3.31
N GLU A 34 -11.02 5.93 -2.12
CA GLU A 34 -12.27 6.46 -1.58
C GLU A 34 -11.96 7.65 -0.66
N GLU A 35 -12.96 8.49 -0.35
CA GLU A 35 -12.74 9.76 0.37
C GLU A 35 -11.88 9.65 1.63
N LYS A 36 -11.99 8.56 2.39
CA LYS A 36 -11.25 8.34 3.64
C LYS A 36 -10.24 7.20 3.58
N TYR A 37 -10.22 6.43 2.48
CA TYR A 37 -9.51 5.15 2.43
C TYR A 37 -8.78 4.94 1.10
N LEU A 38 -7.53 4.48 1.20
CA LEU A 38 -6.85 3.77 0.13
C LEU A 38 -7.22 2.28 0.23
N ILE A 39 -7.93 1.78 -0.76
CA ILE A 39 -8.33 0.37 -0.87
C ILE A 39 -7.41 -0.32 -1.87
N MET A 40 -6.83 -1.42 -1.43
CA MET A 40 -5.92 -2.27 -2.18
C MET A 40 -6.66 -3.56 -2.49
N LYS A 41 -6.78 -3.92 -3.77
CA LYS A 41 -7.47 -5.12 -4.24
C LYS A 41 -6.48 -6.06 -4.92
N TRP A 42 -6.55 -7.33 -4.54
CA TRP A 42 -5.77 -8.40 -5.14
C TRP A 42 -6.71 -9.41 -5.78
N TYR A 43 -6.61 -9.61 -7.08
CA TYR A 43 -7.36 -10.63 -7.80
C TYR A 43 -6.43 -11.77 -8.11
N PHE A 44 -6.80 -12.99 -7.73
CA PHE A 44 -6.08 -14.20 -8.13
C PHE A 44 -6.92 -14.92 -9.17
N LEU A 45 -6.39 -15.13 -10.39
CA LEU A 45 -7.12 -15.80 -11.49
C LEU A 45 -8.52 -15.20 -11.79
N GLY A 46 -8.72 -13.90 -11.55
CA GLY A 46 -10.04 -13.25 -11.71
C GLY A 46 -11.07 -13.58 -10.61
N LEU A 47 -10.68 -14.30 -9.56
CA LEU A 47 -11.52 -14.62 -8.39
C LEU A 47 -11.59 -13.46 -7.38
N LEU A 48 -12.49 -13.62 -6.39
CA LEU A 48 -12.85 -12.66 -5.35
C LEU A 48 -11.65 -11.86 -4.81
N PRO A 49 -11.69 -10.52 -4.86
CA PRO A 49 -10.54 -9.72 -4.48
C PRO A 49 -10.30 -9.74 -2.97
N ILE A 50 -9.07 -10.03 -2.56
CA ILE A 50 -8.64 -9.74 -1.18
C ILE A 50 -8.54 -8.22 -1.07
N LYS A 51 -9.39 -7.63 -0.22
CA LYS A 51 -9.44 -6.19 0.01
C LYS A 51 -8.67 -5.84 1.27
N SER A 52 -7.70 -4.94 1.15
CA SER A 52 -7.05 -4.30 2.30
C SER A 52 -7.32 -2.80 2.28
N LYS A 53 -7.67 -2.22 3.42
CA LYS A 53 -7.99 -0.79 3.53
C LYS A 53 -6.95 -0.08 4.40
N ILE A 54 -6.49 1.08 3.94
CA ILE A 54 -5.63 2.00 4.69
C ILE A 54 -6.41 3.30 4.85
N ASN A 55 -6.62 3.75 6.09
CA ASN A 55 -7.22 5.06 6.34
C ASN A 55 -6.21 6.17 5.97
N LEU A 56 -6.63 7.16 5.18
CA LEU A 56 -5.77 8.27 4.76
C LEU A 56 -5.24 9.09 5.94
N ASP A 57 -6.01 9.26 7.03
CA ASP A 57 -5.57 9.96 8.25
C ASP A 57 -4.47 9.21 9.00
N SER A 58 -4.39 7.90 8.78
CA SER A 58 -3.33 7.08 9.36
C SER A 58 -2.02 7.24 8.60
N ILE A 59 -2.02 7.74 7.36
CA ILE A 59 -0.82 7.87 6.55
C ILE A 59 0.00 9.08 7.02
N ILE A 60 1.24 8.81 7.40
CA ILE A 60 2.21 9.80 7.86
C ILE A 60 3.06 10.27 6.67
N GLU A 61 3.54 9.32 5.87
CA GLU A 61 4.56 9.56 4.85
C GLU A 61 4.37 8.61 3.67
N VAL A 62 4.64 9.12 2.47
CA VAL A 62 4.64 8.36 1.21
C VAL A 62 5.98 8.58 0.53
N GLN A 63 6.83 7.56 0.50
CA GLN A 63 8.18 7.61 -0.05
C GLN A 63 8.31 6.68 -1.25
N GLU A 64 8.84 7.19 -2.36
CA GLU A 64 9.25 6.34 -3.48
C GLU A 64 10.62 5.74 -3.17
N ILE A 65 10.74 4.42 -3.33
CA ILE A 65 11.94 3.65 -3.06
C ILE A 65 12.49 3.12 -4.37
N ASN A 66 13.76 3.43 -4.62
CA ASN A 66 14.54 2.76 -5.64
C ASN A 66 14.97 1.36 -5.15
N PRO A 67 15.17 0.38 -6.04
CA PRO A 67 15.61 -0.96 -5.66
C PRO A 67 16.88 -0.96 -4.80
N SER A 68 17.82 -0.06 -5.08
CA SER A 68 19.05 0.12 -4.30
C SER A 68 18.81 0.59 -2.87
N GLN A 69 17.68 1.27 -2.62
CA GLN A 69 17.28 1.78 -1.30
C GLN A 69 16.31 0.83 -0.58
N LEU A 70 15.82 -0.23 -1.26
CA LEU A 70 14.87 -1.17 -0.70
C LEU A 70 15.40 -1.80 0.59
N LEU A 71 16.59 -2.38 0.55
CA LEU A 71 17.18 -3.04 1.71
C LEU A 71 17.31 -2.09 2.91
N THR A 72 17.80 -0.87 2.66
CA THR A 72 17.94 0.17 3.69
C THR A 72 16.58 0.57 4.29
N ALA A 73 15.55 0.70 3.46
CA ALA A 73 14.21 1.03 3.92
C ALA A 73 13.54 -0.11 4.70
N LEU A 74 13.75 -1.37 4.28
CA LEU A 74 13.29 -2.56 5.00
C LEU A 74 13.97 -2.68 6.38
N LEU A 75 15.26 -2.38 6.48
CA LEU A 75 16.00 -2.41 7.74
C LEU A 75 15.59 -1.28 8.70
N LYS A 76 15.21 -0.11 8.16
CA LYS A 76 14.76 1.05 8.95
C LYS A 76 13.28 0.96 9.36
N SER A 77 12.47 0.18 8.66
CA SER A 77 11.06 -0.01 8.99
C SER A 77 10.93 -1.06 10.09
N LYS A 78 10.67 -0.59 11.32
CA LYS A 78 10.25 -1.43 12.45
C LYS A 78 8.80 -1.05 12.81
N PRO A 79 7.86 -2.01 12.83
CA PRO A 79 8.00 -3.43 12.47
C PRO A 79 8.17 -3.67 10.97
N TRP A 80 8.55 -4.89 10.60
CA TRP A 80 8.80 -5.28 9.20
C TRP A 80 7.61 -4.91 8.31
N PRO A 81 7.85 -4.28 7.15
CA PRO A 81 6.78 -3.74 6.35
C PRO A 81 5.97 -4.86 5.72
N ILE A 82 4.65 -4.68 5.69
CA ILE A 82 3.78 -5.60 4.96
C ILE A 82 3.92 -5.28 3.47
N PHE A 83 4.37 -6.26 2.69
CA PHE A 83 4.51 -6.12 1.25
C PHE A 83 3.17 -6.32 0.54
N TRP A 84 2.73 -5.31 -0.22
CA TRP A 84 1.57 -5.37 -1.08
C TRP A 84 1.89 -5.04 -2.55
N GLY A 85 1.22 -5.70 -3.48
CA GLY A 85 1.43 -5.56 -4.93
C GLY A 85 2.40 -6.59 -5.54
N LYS A 86 2.79 -6.33 -6.79
CA LYS A 86 3.66 -7.18 -7.60
C LYS A 86 5.06 -6.60 -7.66
N PHE A 87 6.10 -7.32 -7.21
CA PHE A 87 7.50 -6.85 -7.27
C PHE A 87 7.85 -6.21 -8.63
N SER A 88 8.08 -4.90 -8.60
CA SER A 88 8.46 -4.10 -9.77
C SER A 88 9.75 -3.36 -9.47
N HIS A 89 10.34 -2.75 -10.49
CA HIS A 89 11.59 -2.02 -10.37
C HIS A 89 11.49 -0.72 -9.56
N ARG A 90 10.29 -0.29 -9.13
CA ARG A 90 10.13 0.90 -8.30
C ARG A 90 9.00 0.66 -7.29
N LEU A 91 9.26 0.99 -6.03
CA LEU A 91 8.37 0.67 -4.92
C LEU A 91 7.93 1.96 -4.22
N VAL A 92 6.80 1.91 -3.53
CA VAL A 92 6.28 3.04 -2.74
C VAL A 92 6.07 2.56 -1.32
N LEU A 93 6.82 3.13 -0.39
CA LEU A 93 6.66 2.91 1.03
C LEU A 93 5.61 3.87 1.57
N ILE A 94 4.61 3.32 2.24
CA ILE A 94 3.62 4.08 3.00
C ILE A 94 3.90 3.84 4.47
N LYS A 95 4.26 4.90 5.18
CA LYS A 95 4.32 4.87 6.64
C LYS A 95 2.97 5.26 7.21
N LYS A 96 2.42 4.43 8.08
CA LYS A 96 1.14 4.67 8.76
C LYS A 96 1.26 4.59 10.28
N LYS A 97 0.37 5.26 10.98
CA LYS A 97 0.20 5.13 12.43
C LYS A 97 -0.31 3.72 12.78
N GLY A 98 0.24 3.09 13.82
CA GLY A 98 -0.22 1.81 14.37
C GLY A 98 0.73 0.61 14.23
N PHE A 99 0.27 -0.57 14.64
CA PHE A 99 1.08 -1.79 14.89
C PHE A 99 1.74 -2.40 13.65
N PHE A 100 1.19 -2.19 12.45
CA PHE A 100 1.87 -2.48 11.17
C PHE A 100 2.12 -1.16 10.47
N GLY A 101 3.13 -0.44 10.97
CA GLY A 101 3.34 0.98 10.66
C GLY A 101 3.92 1.25 9.28
N THR A 102 4.19 0.22 8.47
CA THR A 102 4.79 0.40 7.15
C THR A 102 4.24 -0.60 6.15
N VAL A 103 3.82 -0.11 4.99
CA VAL A 103 3.32 -0.91 3.87
C VAL A 103 4.21 -0.61 2.66
N LEU A 104 4.72 -1.65 2.02
CA LEU A 104 5.53 -1.52 0.82
C LEU A 104 4.66 -1.88 -0.39
N ILE A 105 4.44 -0.95 -1.30
CA ILE A 105 3.55 -1.11 -2.45
C ILE A 105 4.36 -1.14 -3.74
N SER A 106 3.99 -2.03 -4.66
CA SER A 106 4.56 -2.05 -6.01
C SER A 106 3.50 -1.86 -7.08
N PRO A 107 3.12 -0.61 -7.37
CA PRO A 107 2.12 -0.29 -8.39
C PRO A 107 2.73 -0.32 -9.80
N ALA A 108 1.89 -0.44 -10.84
CA ALA A 108 2.35 -0.44 -12.23
C ALA A 108 3.04 0.88 -12.64
N ASN A 109 2.59 2.02 -12.09
CA ASN A 109 3.24 3.32 -12.25
C ASN A 109 3.49 3.98 -10.88
N PRO A 110 4.66 3.76 -10.26
CA PRO A 110 4.99 4.21 -8.90
C PRO A 110 5.00 5.72 -8.70
N LYS A 111 5.48 6.47 -9.69
CA LYS A 111 5.54 7.94 -9.61
C LYS A 111 4.13 8.53 -9.60
N THR A 112 3.31 8.14 -10.57
CA THR A 112 1.91 8.58 -10.65
C THR A 112 1.12 8.14 -9.42
N PHE A 113 1.35 6.92 -8.92
CA PHE A 113 0.70 6.45 -7.69
C PHE A 113 1.06 7.31 -6.48
N ALA A 114 2.35 7.58 -6.25
CA ALA A 114 2.80 8.36 -5.10
C ALA A 114 2.30 9.81 -5.16
N GLU A 115 2.35 10.44 -6.34
CA GLU A 115 1.82 11.79 -6.55
C GLU A 115 0.31 11.87 -6.31
N VAL A 116 -0.46 10.94 -6.86
CA VAL A 116 -1.92 10.86 -6.65
C VAL A 116 -2.23 10.65 -5.18
N LEU A 117 -1.52 9.75 -4.50
CA LEU A 117 -1.71 9.47 -3.09
C LEU A 117 -1.42 10.68 -2.21
N ARG A 118 -0.30 11.39 -2.43
CA ARG A 118 0.03 12.64 -1.73
C ARG A 118 -1.06 13.68 -1.91
N THR A 119 -1.51 13.90 -3.15
CA THR A 119 -2.56 14.87 -3.48
C THR A 119 -3.87 14.57 -2.75
N MET A 120 -4.24 13.29 -2.63
CA MET A 120 -5.45 12.90 -1.92
C MET A 120 -5.33 13.05 -0.40
N ILE A 121 -4.18 12.72 0.18
CA ILE A 121 -3.92 12.95 1.61
C ILE A 121 -4.05 14.44 1.93
N ASP A 122 -3.49 15.30 1.09
CA ASP A 122 -3.56 16.75 1.27
C ASP A 122 -4.98 17.28 1.13
N LYS A 123 -5.73 16.81 0.11
CA LYS A 123 -7.14 17.17 -0.09
C LYS A 123 -8.01 16.73 1.08
N HIS A 124 -7.79 15.53 1.60
CA HIS A 124 -8.52 14.99 2.75
C HIS A 124 -8.25 15.82 4.01
N ARG A 125 -6.98 16.12 4.30
CA ARG A 125 -6.58 16.94 5.45
C ARG A 125 -7.17 18.36 5.38
N LYS A 126 -7.17 19.01 4.21
CA LYS A 126 -7.79 20.34 4.03
C LYS A 126 -9.28 20.33 4.37
N ARG A 127 -10.02 19.34 3.87
CA ARG A 127 -11.46 19.20 4.16
C ARG A 127 -11.76 19.01 5.65
N GLU A 128 -10.94 18.24 6.35
CA GLU A 128 -11.12 18.04 7.79
C GLU A 128 -10.77 19.30 8.60
N THR A 129 -9.76 20.07 8.18
CA THR A 129 -9.45 21.38 8.78
C THR A 129 -10.57 22.40 8.55
N GLU A 130 -11.13 22.45 7.34
CA GLU A 130 -12.25 23.33 7.00
C GLU A 130 -13.50 22.99 7.84
N LYS A 131 -13.86 21.71 7.95
CA LYS A 131 -14.96 21.25 8.81
C LYS A 131 -14.73 21.60 10.29
N GLY A 132 -13.52 21.39 10.80
CA GLY A 132 -13.18 21.74 12.18
C GLY A 132 -13.30 23.25 12.45
N THR A 133 -12.91 24.06 11.48
CA THR A 133 -12.98 25.54 11.57
C THR A 133 -14.43 26.03 11.55
N VAL A 134 -15.29 25.43 10.72
CA VAL A 134 -16.74 25.76 10.67
C VAL A 134 -17.42 25.41 11.99
N LEU A 135 -17.15 24.23 12.56
CA LEU A 135 -17.74 23.80 13.84
C LEU A 135 -17.33 24.68 15.02
N LEU A 136 -16.10 25.19 15.03
CA LEU A 136 -15.61 26.14 16.05
C LEU A 136 -16.31 27.50 15.93
N LYS A 137 -16.53 27.97 14.70
CA LYS A 137 -17.24 29.23 14.44
C LYS A 137 -18.71 29.15 14.86
N GLU A 138 -19.41 28.08 14.51
CA GLU A 138 -20.81 27.87 14.91
C GLU A 138 -20.98 27.79 16.43
N LYS A 139 -20.05 27.14 17.15
CA LYS A 139 -20.06 27.10 18.63
C LYS A 139 -19.83 28.47 19.25
N ASN A 140 -18.91 29.26 18.72
CA ASN A 140 -18.64 30.60 19.23
C ASN A 140 -19.83 31.54 18.99
N ASP A 141 -20.41 31.50 17.78
CA ASP A 141 -21.58 32.31 17.41
C ASP A 141 -22.84 31.93 18.23
N ALA A 142 -22.99 30.65 18.61
CA ALA A 142 -24.07 30.21 19.49
C ALA A 142 -23.85 30.65 20.95
N THR A 143 -22.59 30.73 21.39
CA THR A 143 -22.24 31.14 22.76
C THR A 143 -22.40 32.66 22.96
N GLU A 144 -22.21 33.46 21.91
CA GLU A 144 -22.44 34.92 21.96
C GLU A 144 -23.92 35.31 21.94
N ARG A 145 -24.82 34.48 21.39
CA ARG A 145 -26.28 34.75 21.39
C ARG A 145 -26.99 34.47 22.71
N HIS A 146 -26.29 33.85 23.66
CA HIS A 146 -26.82 33.49 24.99
C HIS A 146 -26.24 34.33 26.14
N LYS A 147 -25.49 35.39 25.83
CA LYS A 147 -25.06 36.44 26.78
C LYS A 147 -25.84 37.72 26.53
#